data_AF-A0A3D0PZA6-F1
#
_entry.id   AF-A0A3D0PZA6-F1
#
_cell.length_a   1.000
_cell.length_b   1.000
_cell.length_c   1.000
_cell.angle_alpha   90.00
_cell.angle_beta   90.00
_cell.angle_gamma   90.00
#
_symmetry.space_group_name_H-M   'P 1'
#
loop_
_entity.id
_entity.type
_entity.pdbx_description
1 polymer ?
#
loop_
_entity_poly.entity_id
_entity_poly.type
_entity_poly.pdbx_seq_one_letter_code
_entity_poly.pdbx_strand_id
1 'polypeptide(L)'
;MFEVAKLAGVSHQTVSRVINHSPDVSDATRAKVQKAIDQLGYRPSNSARALASHRSRTIGLIAGGQRFYGPISAISAIETMARQHGLFISVSMVHEALCTQVDFDDLCRTFDEMNVDAFIFLTPTDTMFSAACRAQIAQPRVIVTSTHGGLGVQDGLRLMKPADRKRVSVVGLDQWSAMADVMRVVAEYGHRSVLYFAGPKEWRDAATRLLSWNKLCAVNSVNSVTVQCETWDSSEAYRRMNHILDNIGRRG
;
A
#
# COMPACT_ATOMS: atom_id res chain seq x y z
N MET A 1 18.02 30.71 -0.39
CA MET A 1 17.44 31.69 0.57
C MET A 1 18.45 32.76 0.94
N PHE A 2 19.73 32.40 1.19
CA PHE A 2 20.75 33.39 1.55
C PHE A 2 20.97 34.46 0.48
N GLU A 3 21.17 34.00 -0.76
CA GLU A 3 21.36 34.86 -1.91
C GLU A 3 20.10 35.67 -2.27
N VAL A 4 18.92 35.09 -2.13
CA VAL A 4 17.63 35.78 -2.32
C VAL A 4 17.51 36.98 -1.37
N ALA A 5 17.83 36.80 -0.08
CA ALA A 5 17.70 37.88 0.88
C ALA A 5 18.74 38.98 0.63
N LYS A 6 19.97 38.59 0.25
CA LYS A 6 21.02 39.52 -0.17
C LYS A 6 20.59 40.36 -1.39
N LEU A 7 20.02 39.72 -2.41
CA LEU A 7 19.55 40.39 -3.63
C LEU A 7 18.32 41.28 -3.36
N ALA A 8 17.39 40.84 -2.50
CA ALA A 8 16.19 41.59 -2.14
C ALA A 8 16.43 42.69 -1.08
N GLY A 9 17.60 42.71 -0.43
CA GLY A 9 17.95 43.66 0.63
C GLY A 9 17.17 43.45 1.93
N VAL A 10 16.86 42.21 2.29
CA VAL A 10 16.10 41.84 3.50
C VAL A 10 16.78 40.71 4.28
N SER A 11 16.29 40.39 5.49
CA SER A 11 16.77 39.24 6.26
C SER A 11 16.24 37.91 5.72
N HIS A 12 16.93 36.79 5.98
CA HIS A 12 16.44 35.45 5.62
C HIS A 12 15.08 35.12 6.27
N GLN A 13 14.84 35.62 7.48
CA GLN A 13 13.56 35.47 8.15
C GLN A 13 12.42 36.16 7.38
N THR A 14 12.69 37.33 6.77
CA THR A 14 11.74 38.03 5.92
C THR A 14 11.45 37.24 4.64
N VAL A 15 12.49 36.69 4.00
CA VAL A 15 12.32 35.80 2.83
C VAL A 15 11.50 34.56 3.18
N SER A 16 11.76 33.95 4.34
CA SER A 16 10.98 32.80 4.85
C SER A 16 9.50 33.16 5.06
N ARG A 17 9.20 34.32 5.66
CA ARG A 17 7.83 34.83 5.83
C ARG A 17 7.11 35.05 4.50
N VAL A 18 7.82 35.58 3.49
CA VAL A 18 7.27 35.75 2.14
C VAL A 18 6.94 34.40 1.50
N ILE A 19 7.87 33.44 1.54
CA ILE A 19 7.69 32.08 0.99
C ILE A 19 6.54 31.34 1.68
N ASN A 20 6.36 31.55 2.99
CA ASN A 20 5.29 30.93 3.78
C ASN A 20 3.99 31.75 3.81
N HIS A 21 3.84 32.76 2.93
CA HIS A 21 2.63 33.58 2.83
C HIS A 21 2.18 34.26 4.15
N SER A 22 3.13 34.61 5.03
CA SER A 22 2.82 35.32 6.28
C SER A 22 2.19 36.70 6.00
N PRO A 23 1.15 37.09 6.75
CA PRO A 23 0.50 38.41 6.60
C PRO A 23 1.37 39.56 7.11
N ASP A 24 2.40 39.29 7.91
CA ASP A 24 3.25 40.30 8.57
C ASP A 24 4.31 40.94 7.65
N VAL A 25 4.14 40.83 6.33
CA VAL A 25 5.06 41.38 5.33
C VAL A 25 4.31 42.25 4.36
N SER A 26 4.73 43.52 4.28
CA SER A 26 4.15 44.50 3.34
C SER A 26 4.22 44.01 1.89
N ASP A 27 3.25 44.42 1.08
CA ASP A 27 3.20 44.05 -0.35
C ASP A 27 4.43 44.52 -1.12
N ALA A 28 4.98 45.69 -0.78
CA ALA A 28 6.20 46.21 -1.36
C ALA A 28 7.41 45.29 -1.09
N THR A 29 7.56 44.80 0.15
CA THR A 29 8.63 43.85 0.51
C THR A 29 8.40 42.50 -0.17
N ARG A 30 7.15 42.03 -0.23
CA ARG A 30 6.79 40.78 -0.90
C ARG A 30 7.18 40.82 -2.39
N ALA A 31 6.87 41.91 -3.09
CA ALA A 31 7.22 42.10 -4.48
C ALA A 31 8.74 42.09 -4.72
N LYS A 32 9.52 42.75 -3.85
CA LYS A 32 11.00 42.73 -3.93
C LYS A 32 11.57 41.32 -3.78
N VAL A 33 11.07 40.56 -2.80
CA VAL A 33 11.52 39.19 -2.56
C VAL A 33 11.12 38.28 -3.72
N GLN A 34 9.89 38.41 -4.24
CA GLN A 34 9.44 37.60 -5.38
C GLN A 34 10.31 37.84 -6.62
N LYS A 35 10.62 39.11 -6.93
CA LYS A 35 11.52 39.45 -8.04
C LYS A 35 12.91 38.82 -7.88
N ALA A 36 13.47 38.83 -6.66
CA ALA A 36 14.75 38.19 -6.38
C ALA A 36 14.69 36.66 -6.49
N ILE A 37 13.58 36.03 -6.10
CA ILE A 37 13.32 34.60 -6.28
C ILE A 37 13.33 34.26 -7.77
N ASP A 38 12.56 35.00 -8.57
CA ASP A 38 12.40 34.77 -10.00
C ASP A 38 13.73 34.96 -10.73
N GLN A 39 14.48 36.03 -10.40
CA GLN A 39 15.77 36.33 -11.03
C GLN A 39 16.85 35.28 -10.72
N LEU A 40 16.84 34.70 -9.52
CA LEU A 40 17.78 33.65 -9.12
C LEU A 40 17.30 32.25 -9.49
N GLY A 41 16.08 32.09 -10.01
CA GLY A 41 15.44 30.80 -10.20
C GLY A 41 15.31 30.00 -8.89
N TYR A 42 15.25 30.68 -7.75
CA TYR A 42 15.30 30.03 -6.45
C TYR A 42 14.02 29.21 -6.21
N ARG A 43 14.19 27.92 -5.93
CA ARG A 43 13.09 27.04 -5.49
C ARG A 43 13.27 26.68 -4.03
N PRO A 44 12.27 26.91 -3.16
CA PRO A 44 12.33 26.47 -1.77
C PRO A 44 12.62 24.97 -1.70
N SER A 45 13.65 24.59 -0.93
CA SER A 45 14.00 23.19 -0.77
C SER A 45 13.05 22.50 0.21
N ASN A 46 12.45 21.39 -0.20
CA ASN A 46 11.65 20.53 0.69
C ASN A 46 12.48 20.00 1.86
N SER A 47 13.74 19.61 1.64
CA SER A 47 14.61 19.11 2.71
C SER A 47 14.93 20.19 3.75
N ALA A 48 15.11 21.45 3.33
CA ALA A 48 15.30 22.57 4.26
C ALA A 48 14.02 22.88 5.07
N ARG A 49 12.83 22.79 4.44
CA ARG A 49 11.55 22.92 5.15
C ARG A 49 11.31 21.77 6.12
N ALA A 50 11.63 20.55 5.72
CA ALA A 50 11.53 19.36 6.55
C ALA A 50 12.39 19.46 7.80
N LEU A 51 13.65 19.89 7.63
CA LEU A 51 14.59 20.08 8.73
C LEU A 51 14.10 21.13 9.74
N ALA A 52 13.56 22.25 9.25
CA ALA A 52 13.04 23.31 10.12
C ALA A 52 11.73 22.94 10.85
N SER A 53 10.89 22.09 10.24
CA SER A 53 9.57 21.72 10.78
C SER A 53 9.54 20.36 11.48
N HIS A 54 10.64 19.60 11.44
CA HIS A 54 10.70 18.19 11.81
C HIS A 54 9.62 17.32 11.13
N ARG A 55 9.15 17.73 9.94
CA ARG A 55 8.15 17.00 9.14
C ARG A 55 8.51 17.03 7.67
N SER A 56 8.85 15.88 7.09
CA SER A 56 9.19 15.78 5.67
C SER A 56 7.99 15.95 4.75
N ARG A 57 6.78 15.71 5.28
CA ARG A 57 5.54 15.52 4.50
C ARG A 57 5.65 14.37 3.51
N THR A 58 6.56 13.42 3.76
CA THR A 58 6.79 12.26 2.91
C THR A 58 6.33 11.00 3.62
N ILE A 59 5.57 10.17 2.92
CA ILE A 59 5.19 8.83 3.36
C ILE A 59 6.03 7.83 2.58
N GLY A 60 6.68 6.91 3.29
CA GLY A 60 7.35 5.76 2.69
C GLY A 60 6.33 4.68 2.35
N LEU A 61 6.34 4.17 1.12
CA LEU A 61 5.46 3.10 0.67
C LEU A 61 6.28 1.89 0.23
N ILE A 62 6.16 0.78 0.94
CA ILE A 62 6.74 -0.51 0.54
C ILE A 62 5.62 -1.37 -0.04
N ALA A 63 5.79 -1.85 -1.28
CA ALA A 63 4.77 -2.63 -1.97
C ALA A 63 5.35 -3.77 -2.80
N GLY A 64 4.57 -4.83 -2.95
CA GLY A 64 4.86 -5.96 -3.84
C GLY A 64 3.82 -6.08 -4.95
N GLY A 65 4.04 -7.01 -5.88
CA GLY A 65 3.06 -7.32 -6.92
C GLY A 65 3.01 -6.30 -8.06
N GLN A 66 4.15 -5.74 -8.44
CA GLN A 66 4.28 -4.72 -9.51
C GLN A 66 3.67 -5.08 -10.86
N ARG A 67 3.49 -6.39 -11.14
CA ARG A 67 2.91 -6.89 -12.39
C ARG A 67 1.39 -7.05 -12.33
N PHE A 68 0.80 -6.87 -11.15
CA PHE A 68 -0.60 -7.18 -10.90
C PHE A 68 -1.41 -5.91 -10.68
N TYR A 69 -2.63 -5.92 -11.22
CA TYR A 69 -3.51 -4.75 -11.23
C TYR A 69 -3.88 -4.26 -9.83
N GLY A 70 -4.15 -5.17 -8.89
CA GLY A 70 -4.56 -4.84 -7.53
C GLY A 70 -3.57 -3.91 -6.80
N PRO A 71 -2.31 -4.33 -6.59
CA PRO A 71 -1.31 -3.48 -5.96
C PRO A 71 -1.04 -2.16 -6.69
N ILE A 72 -0.93 -2.17 -8.03
CA ILE A 72 -0.65 -0.95 -8.80
C ILE A 72 -1.79 0.07 -8.70
N SER A 73 -3.05 -0.38 -8.81
CA SER A 73 -4.21 0.51 -8.64
C SER A 73 -4.28 1.10 -7.22
N ALA A 74 -3.95 0.30 -6.19
CA ALA A 74 -3.86 0.79 -4.82
C ALA A 74 -2.76 1.86 -4.65
N ILE A 75 -1.57 1.66 -5.21
CA ILE A 75 -0.49 2.66 -5.18
C ILE A 75 -0.94 3.96 -5.85
N SER A 76 -1.59 3.88 -7.01
CA SER A 76 -2.09 5.06 -7.73
C SER A 76 -3.14 5.82 -6.93
N ALA A 77 -4.07 5.12 -6.29
CA ALA A 77 -5.07 5.73 -5.41
C ALA A 77 -4.44 6.40 -4.18
N ILE A 78 -3.46 5.75 -3.56
CA ILE A 78 -2.71 6.29 -2.42
C ILE A 78 -1.95 7.55 -2.82
N GLU A 79 -1.24 7.54 -3.95
CA GLU A 79 -0.53 8.71 -4.48
C GLU A 79 -1.50 9.87 -4.71
N THR A 80 -2.62 9.59 -5.36
CA THR A 80 -3.63 10.62 -5.67
C THR A 80 -4.14 11.29 -4.40
N MET A 81 -4.47 10.49 -3.38
CA MET A 81 -4.92 11.02 -2.09
C MET A 81 -3.81 11.79 -1.36
N ALA A 82 -2.58 11.26 -1.32
CA ALA A 82 -1.46 11.95 -0.69
C ALA A 82 -1.22 13.32 -1.34
N ARG A 83 -1.24 13.38 -2.68
CA ARG A 83 -1.08 14.63 -3.43
C ARG A 83 -2.17 15.65 -3.14
N GLN A 84 -3.43 15.22 -3.01
CA GLN A 84 -4.54 16.11 -2.60
C GLN A 84 -4.34 16.71 -1.21
N HIS A 85 -3.64 16.00 -0.31
CA HIS A 85 -3.27 16.49 1.02
C HIS A 85 -1.88 17.17 1.07
N GLY A 86 -1.25 17.39 -0.09
CA GLY A 86 0.08 18.00 -0.21
C GLY A 86 1.19 17.16 0.43
N LEU A 87 1.01 15.84 0.48
CA LEU A 87 2.00 14.87 0.94
C LEU A 87 2.70 14.24 -0.26
N PHE A 88 3.95 13.85 -0.07
CA PHE A 88 4.73 13.11 -1.06
C PHE A 88 4.71 11.62 -0.73
N ILE A 89 4.65 10.77 -1.75
CA ILE A 89 4.87 9.33 -1.63
C ILE A 89 6.26 9.02 -2.20
N SER A 90 7.07 8.30 -1.44
CA SER A 90 8.27 7.64 -1.96
C SER A 90 8.03 6.15 -1.95
N VAL A 91 8.12 5.50 -3.11
CA VAL A 91 7.73 4.09 -3.31
C VAL A 91 8.96 3.21 -3.48
N SER A 92 9.01 2.10 -2.73
CA SER A 92 9.92 0.99 -2.97
C SER A 92 9.13 -0.26 -3.33
N MET A 93 9.33 -0.74 -4.55
CA MET A 93 8.74 -1.98 -5.03
C MET A 93 9.67 -3.16 -4.74
N VAL A 94 9.12 -4.24 -4.19
CA VAL A 94 9.83 -5.50 -3.96
C VAL A 94 9.20 -6.63 -4.72
N HIS A 95 10.00 -7.64 -5.06
CA HIS A 95 9.47 -8.90 -5.53
C HIS A 95 8.84 -9.64 -4.35
N GLU A 96 7.51 -9.79 -4.36
CA GLU A 96 6.71 -10.24 -3.23
C GLU A 96 7.03 -11.67 -2.75
N ALA A 97 7.54 -12.52 -3.65
CA ALA A 97 7.97 -13.89 -3.34
C ALA A 97 9.40 -13.97 -2.76
N LEU A 98 10.22 -12.94 -2.97
CA LEU A 98 11.65 -12.94 -2.60
C LEU A 98 11.95 -11.97 -1.45
N CYS A 99 10.98 -11.16 -1.03
CA CYS A 99 11.16 -10.17 0.03
C CYS A 99 11.43 -10.87 1.36
N THR A 100 12.70 -10.91 1.78
CA THR A 100 13.07 -11.41 3.11
C THR A 100 12.81 -10.36 4.18
N GLN A 101 12.85 -10.76 5.45
CA GLN A 101 12.81 -9.82 6.58
C GLN A 101 13.94 -8.77 6.48
N VAL A 102 15.13 -9.21 6.08
CA VAL A 102 16.31 -8.33 5.97
C VAL A 102 16.07 -7.29 4.87
N ASP A 103 15.60 -7.69 3.70
CA ASP A 103 15.30 -6.75 2.61
C ASP A 103 14.25 -5.72 3.04
N PHE A 104 13.22 -6.16 3.76
CA PHE A 104 12.16 -5.27 4.24
C PHE A 104 12.68 -4.25 5.27
N ASP A 105 13.52 -4.71 6.20
CA ASP A 105 14.12 -3.85 7.22
C ASP A 105 15.12 -2.86 6.61
N ASP A 106 15.87 -3.27 5.58
CA ASP A 106 16.79 -2.42 4.83
C ASP A 106 16.06 -1.29 4.07
N LEU A 107 14.90 -1.62 3.49
CA LEU A 107 14.02 -0.60 2.90
C LEU A 107 13.49 0.37 3.95
N CYS A 108 13.08 -0.13 5.12
CA CYS A 108 12.66 0.74 6.23
C CYS A 108 13.80 1.69 6.65
N ARG A 109 15.04 1.19 6.78
CA ARG A 109 16.20 2.05 7.09
C ARG A 109 16.45 3.11 6.02
N THR A 110 16.31 2.75 4.75
CA THR A 110 16.45 3.70 3.63
C THR A 110 15.40 4.82 3.73
N PHE A 111 14.17 4.49 4.10
CA PHE A 111 13.12 5.50 4.34
C PHE A 111 13.37 6.35 5.59
N ASP A 112 13.95 5.78 6.64
CA ASP A 112 14.37 6.53 7.83
C ASP A 112 15.45 7.56 7.50
N GLU A 113 16.43 7.20 6.65
CA GLU A 113 17.45 8.14 6.14
C GLU A 113 16.82 9.28 5.32
N MET A 114 15.72 9.00 4.62
CA MET A 114 14.91 10.00 3.92
C MET A 114 13.97 10.79 4.84
N ASN A 115 13.99 10.53 6.16
CA ASN A 115 13.16 11.17 7.18
C ASN A 115 11.66 11.10 6.87
N VAL A 116 11.14 9.96 6.40
CA VAL A 116 9.69 9.83 6.19
C VAL A 116 8.91 10.00 7.49
N ASP A 117 7.74 10.63 7.39
CA ASP A 117 6.88 10.92 8.54
C ASP A 117 6.02 9.71 8.94
N ALA A 118 5.73 8.82 7.98
CA ALA A 118 4.87 7.65 8.16
C ALA A 118 5.14 6.58 7.08
N PHE A 119 4.62 5.38 7.30
CA PHE A 119 4.71 4.27 6.36
C PHE A 119 3.34 3.77 5.89
N ILE A 120 3.28 3.33 4.64
CA ILE A 120 2.22 2.47 4.13
C ILE A 120 2.86 1.19 3.60
N PHE A 121 2.41 0.04 4.09
CA PHE A 121 2.89 -1.26 3.66
C PHE A 121 1.78 -1.98 2.89
N LEU A 122 1.95 -2.11 1.58
CA LEU A 122 1.09 -2.96 0.75
C LEU A 122 1.65 -4.38 0.79
N THR A 123 0.99 -5.26 1.54
CA THR A 123 1.49 -6.60 1.88
C THR A 123 0.58 -7.68 1.30
N PRO A 124 0.64 -7.92 -0.03
CA PRO A 124 -0.23 -8.89 -0.69
C PRO A 124 0.07 -10.34 -0.29
N THR A 125 1.29 -10.63 0.17
CA THR A 125 1.74 -11.99 0.53
C THR A 125 1.96 -12.14 2.03
N ASP A 126 1.91 -13.38 2.51
CA ASP A 126 2.21 -13.71 3.92
C ASP A 126 3.62 -13.28 4.31
N THR A 127 4.61 -13.50 3.45
CA THR A 127 6.00 -13.11 3.69
C THR A 127 6.12 -11.61 3.96
N MET A 128 5.52 -10.78 3.10
CA MET A 128 5.53 -9.33 3.27
C MET A 128 4.73 -8.88 4.50
N PHE A 129 3.57 -9.48 4.77
CA PHE A 129 2.77 -9.15 5.95
C PHE A 129 3.52 -9.47 7.24
N SER A 130 4.17 -10.64 7.28
CA SER A 130 4.99 -11.07 8.40
C SER A 130 6.17 -10.12 8.62
N ALA A 131 6.83 -9.69 7.53
CA ALA A 131 7.93 -8.73 7.58
C ALA A 131 7.47 -7.35 8.11
N ALA A 132 6.36 -6.84 7.59
CA ALA A 132 5.75 -5.59 8.04
C ALA A 132 5.36 -5.62 9.53
N CYS A 133 4.95 -6.79 10.05
CA CYS A 133 4.63 -6.96 11.47
C CYS A 133 5.86 -6.96 12.38
N ARG A 134 7.02 -7.42 11.89
CA ARG A 134 8.27 -7.45 12.65
C ARG A 134 9.13 -6.19 12.49
N ALA A 135 8.89 -5.40 11.44
CA ALA A 135 9.64 -4.19 11.14
C ALA A 135 9.71 -3.24 12.36
N GLN A 136 10.94 -2.89 12.76
CA GLN A 136 11.23 -2.03 13.91
C GLN A 136 11.32 -0.55 13.47
N ILE A 137 10.17 0.08 13.25
CA ILE A 137 10.06 1.52 12.90
C ILE A 137 9.30 2.29 13.99
N ALA A 138 9.70 3.54 14.21
CA ALA A 138 9.10 4.42 15.24
C ALA A 138 7.87 5.20 14.74
N GLN A 139 7.80 5.40 13.43
CA GLN A 139 6.77 6.16 12.73
C GLN A 139 5.43 5.39 12.72
N PRO A 140 4.30 6.11 12.66
CA PRO A 140 3.01 5.49 12.40
C PRO A 140 2.99 4.77 11.06
N ARG A 141 2.27 3.66 10.99
CA ARG A 141 2.17 2.84 9.78
C ARG A 141 0.75 2.36 9.50
N VAL A 142 0.43 2.24 8.23
CA VAL A 142 -0.77 1.55 7.74
C VAL A 142 -0.34 0.29 7.01
N ILE A 143 -0.92 -0.85 7.38
CA ILE A 143 -0.71 -2.12 6.67
C ILE A 143 -1.95 -2.41 5.85
N VAL A 144 -1.79 -2.46 4.53
CA VAL A 144 -2.84 -2.88 3.61
C VAL A 144 -2.67 -4.36 3.34
N THR A 145 -3.66 -5.16 3.75
CA THR A 145 -3.60 -6.62 3.64
C THR A 145 -4.99 -7.26 3.73
N SER A 146 -5.04 -8.58 3.56
CA SER A 146 -6.25 -9.38 3.80
C SER A 146 -6.31 -9.96 5.22
N THR A 147 -7.53 -10.31 5.65
CA THR A 147 -7.80 -10.80 7.00
C THR A 147 -7.10 -12.13 7.31
N HIS A 148 -6.93 -13.00 6.31
CA HIS A 148 -6.36 -14.34 6.45
C HIS A 148 -5.20 -14.59 5.46
N GLY A 149 -4.49 -15.69 5.70
CA GLY A 149 -3.30 -16.17 5.01
C GLY A 149 -2.70 -17.31 5.83
N GLY A 150 -1.43 -17.64 5.59
CA GLY A 150 -0.63 -18.46 6.51
C GLY A 150 -0.53 -17.84 7.92
N LEU A 151 -0.66 -16.51 8.03
CA LEU A 151 -0.71 -15.78 9.31
C LEU A 151 -1.97 -14.90 9.40
N GLY A 152 -2.87 -15.12 10.37
CA GLY A 152 -4.02 -14.24 10.59
C GLY A 152 -3.59 -12.82 10.96
N VAL A 153 -4.41 -11.80 10.62
CA VAL A 153 -4.07 -10.40 10.97
C VAL A 153 -3.87 -10.21 12.47
N GLN A 154 -4.72 -10.81 13.30
CA GLN A 154 -4.62 -10.73 14.76
C GLN A 154 -3.32 -11.34 15.27
N ASP A 155 -2.88 -12.46 14.71
CA ASP A 155 -1.64 -13.12 15.08
C ASP A 155 -0.41 -12.34 14.60
N GLY A 156 -0.47 -11.73 13.41
CA GLY A 156 0.55 -10.81 12.93
C GLY A 156 0.73 -9.61 13.86
N LEU A 157 -0.37 -8.97 14.28
CA LEU A 157 -0.33 -7.84 15.22
C LEU A 157 0.23 -8.24 16.60
N ARG A 158 0.08 -9.51 17.01
CA ARG A 158 0.68 -10.03 18.26
C ARG A 158 2.21 -10.10 18.20
N LEU A 159 2.81 -10.15 17.00
CA LEU A 159 4.28 -10.11 16.83
C LEU A 159 4.88 -8.73 17.17
N MET A 160 4.06 -7.68 17.17
CA MET A 160 4.50 -6.32 17.49
C MET A 160 4.54 -6.09 19.00
N LYS A 161 5.44 -5.21 19.45
CA LYS A 161 5.44 -4.73 20.85
C LYS A 161 4.12 -3.98 21.13
N PRO A 162 3.53 -4.10 22.34
CA PRO A 162 2.24 -3.45 22.64
C PRO A 162 2.21 -1.93 22.42
N ALA A 163 3.34 -1.25 22.64
CA ALA A 163 3.46 0.19 22.40
C ALA A 163 3.34 0.55 20.91
N ASP A 164 3.91 -0.27 20.03
CA ASP A 164 3.93 -0.03 18.59
C ASP A 164 2.55 -0.25 17.97
N ARG A 165 1.78 -1.22 18.49
CA ARG A 165 0.42 -1.54 18.00
C ARG A 165 -0.52 -0.34 17.98
N LYS A 166 -0.35 0.62 18.89
CA LYS A 166 -1.16 1.84 18.95
C LYS A 166 -0.95 2.78 17.76
N ARG A 167 0.15 2.61 17.03
CA ARG A 167 0.53 3.42 15.85
C ARG A 167 0.35 2.65 14.54
N VAL A 168 -0.36 1.52 14.58
CA VAL A 168 -0.61 0.66 13.44
C VAL A 168 -2.08 0.69 13.12
N SER A 169 -2.42 0.99 11.87
CA SER A 169 -3.75 0.72 11.31
C SER A 169 -3.64 -0.39 10.28
N VAL A 170 -4.64 -1.27 10.24
CA VAL A 170 -4.74 -2.31 9.22
C VAL A 170 -5.98 -2.05 8.39
N VAL A 171 -5.82 -2.02 7.06
CA VAL A 171 -6.89 -1.77 6.10
C VAL A 171 -6.90 -2.89 5.08
N GLY A 172 -8.08 -3.30 4.65
CA GLY A 172 -8.27 -4.35 3.65
C GLY A 172 -9.69 -4.31 3.11
N LEU A 173 -9.92 -5.13 2.09
CA LEU A 173 -11.26 -5.35 1.55
C LEU A 173 -12.02 -6.36 2.42
N ASP A 174 -13.32 -6.15 2.58
CA ASP A 174 -14.21 -7.17 3.13
C ASP A 174 -14.48 -8.26 2.10
N GLN A 175 -13.53 -9.19 2.01
CA GLN A 175 -13.59 -10.30 1.08
C GLN A 175 -14.60 -11.37 1.51
N TRP A 176 -14.98 -11.42 2.78
CA TRP A 176 -15.98 -12.37 3.25
C TRP A 176 -17.36 -12.00 2.70
N SER A 177 -17.75 -10.74 2.83
CA SER A 177 -19.00 -10.23 2.26
C SER A 177 -18.99 -10.33 0.73
N ALA A 178 -17.87 -9.98 0.08
CA ALA A 178 -17.75 -10.11 -1.37
C ALA A 178 -17.95 -11.58 -1.85
N MET A 179 -17.37 -12.56 -1.14
CA MET A 179 -17.56 -13.96 -1.48
C MET A 179 -18.97 -14.47 -1.13
N ALA A 180 -19.63 -13.90 -0.12
CA ALA A 180 -21.03 -14.19 0.19
C ALA A 180 -21.96 -13.72 -0.94
N ASP A 181 -21.68 -12.56 -1.56
CA ASP A 181 -22.40 -12.09 -2.73
C ASP A 181 -22.18 -13.01 -3.94
N VAL A 182 -20.96 -13.51 -4.16
CA VAL A 182 -20.69 -14.53 -5.20
C VAL A 182 -21.48 -15.81 -4.94
N MET A 183 -21.50 -16.31 -3.70
CA MET A 183 -22.29 -17.50 -3.35
C MET A 183 -23.80 -17.26 -3.54
N ARG A 184 -24.29 -16.05 -3.26
CA ARG A 184 -25.70 -15.71 -3.49
C ARG A 184 -26.07 -15.93 -4.96
N VAL A 185 -25.24 -15.48 -5.89
CA VAL A 185 -25.43 -15.70 -7.33
C VAL A 185 -25.45 -17.21 -7.65
N VAL A 186 -24.47 -17.97 -7.15
CA VAL A 186 -24.41 -19.43 -7.37
C VAL A 186 -25.68 -20.13 -6.88
N ALA A 187 -26.17 -19.76 -5.71
CA ALA A 187 -27.38 -20.33 -5.13
C ALA A 187 -28.65 -19.92 -5.89
N GLU A 188 -28.76 -18.64 -6.28
CA GLU A 188 -29.90 -18.06 -7.02
C GLU A 188 -30.12 -18.75 -8.37
N TYR A 189 -29.04 -19.02 -9.10
CA TYR A 189 -29.11 -19.78 -10.37
C TYR A 189 -29.23 -21.30 -10.18
N GLY A 190 -29.36 -21.78 -8.94
CA GLY A 190 -29.60 -23.20 -8.64
C GLY A 190 -28.37 -24.11 -8.81
N HIS A 191 -27.18 -23.56 -8.99
CA HIS A 191 -25.97 -24.37 -9.12
C HIS A 191 -25.62 -25.08 -7.79
N ARG A 192 -25.23 -26.35 -7.89
CA ARG A 192 -24.84 -27.19 -6.74
C ARG A 192 -23.48 -27.86 -6.88
N SER A 193 -22.90 -27.82 -8.07
CA SER A 193 -21.55 -28.30 -8.37
C SER A 193 -20.79 -27.16 -9.05
N VAL A 194 -19.69 -26.72 -8.44
CA VAL A 194 -18.95 -25.53 -8.90
C VAL A 194 -17.46 -25.85 -9.00
N LEU A 195 -16.81 -25.31 -10.03
CA LEU A 195 -15.35 -25.25 -10.14
C LEU A 195 -14.88 -23.88 -9.66
N TYR A 196 -14.05 -23.85 -8.62
CA TYR A 196 -13.49 -22.61 -8.07
C TYR A 196 -12.00 -22.52 -8.38
N PHE A 197 -11.60 -21.50 -9.13
CA PHE A 197 -10.20 -21.24 -9.46
C PHE A 197 -9.60 -20.30 -8.42
N ALA A 198 -8.85 -20.87 -7.49
CA ALA A 198 -8.16 -20.11 -6.45
C ALA A 198 -6.85 -19.53 -7.00
N GLY A 199 -6.57 -18.28 -6.67
CA GLY A 199 -5.26 -17.67 -6.92
C GLY A 199 -4.14 -18.25 -6.04
N PRO A 200 -2.89 -17.83 -6.23
CA PRO A 200 -1.70 -18.41 -5.59
C PRO A 200 -1.79 -18.46 -4.06
N LYS A 201 -1.27 -19.53 -3.44
CA LYS A 201 -1.47 -19.80 -2.01
C LYS A 201 -0.79 -18.77 -1.10
N GLU A 202 0.32 -18.20 -1.58
CA GLU A 202 1.14 -17.23 -0.85
C GLU A 202 0.46 -15.87 -0.78
N TRP A 203 -0.57 -15.65 -1.61
CA TRP A 203 -1.33 -14.40 -1.66
C TRP A 203 -2.49 -14.43 -0.68
N ARG A 204 -2.48 -13.43 0.20
CA ARG A 204 -3.44 -13.34 1.32
C ARG A 204 -4.87 -13.10 0.84
N ASP A 205 -5.04 -12.37 -0.26
CA ASP A 205 -6.36 -12.18 -0.90
C ASP A 205 -6.92 -13.53 -1.38
N ALA A 206 -6.09 -14.34 -2.06
CA ALA A 206 -6.49 -15.66 -2.54
C ALA A 206 -6.85 -16.59 -1.38
N ALA A 207 -6.01 -16.61 -0.34
CA ALA A 207 -6.24 -17.41 0.86
C ALA A 207 -7.54 -17.01 1.58
N THR A 208 -7.78 -15.71 1.75
CA THR A 208 -9.00 -15.19 2.40
C THR A 208 -10.25 -15.55 1.61
N ARG A 209 -10.24 -15.37 0.28
CA ARG A 209 -11.37 -15.74 -0.59
C ARG A 209 -11.62 -17.24 -0.58
N LEU A 210 -10.58 -18.06 -0.68
CA LEU A 210 -10.71 -19.52 -0.67
C LEU A 210 -11.26 -20.02 0.67
N LEU A 211 -10.81 -19.46 1.79
CA LEU A 211 -11.33 -19.81 3.11
C LEU A 211 -12.82 -19.46 3.23
N SER A 212 -13.20 -18.25 2.80
CA SER A 212 -14.60 -17.82 2.77
C SER A 212 -15.45 -18.70 1.85
N TRP A 213 -14.95 -19.00 0.65
CA TRP A 213 -15.60 -19.86 -0.33
C TRP A 213 -15.90 -21.24 0.23
N ASN A 214 -14.89 -21.91 0.80
CA ASN A 214 -15.06 -23.24 1.38
C ASN A 214 -16.12 -23.27 2.48
N LYS A 215 -16.13 -22.24 3.36
CA LYS A 215 -17.14 -22.12 4.42
C LYS A 215 -18.54 -21.90 3.86
N LEU A 216 -18.67 -21.04 2.85
CA LEU A 216 -19.94 -20.77 2.19
C LEU A 216 -20.48 -21.99 1.44
N CYS A 217 -19.63 -22.74 0.75
CA CYS A 217 -20.00 -23.99 0.08
C CYS A 217 -20.56 -25.00 1.07
N ALA A 218 -19.89 -25.18 2.22
CA ALA A 218 -20.35 -26.09 3.27
C ALA A 218 -21.74 -25.69 3.81
N VAL A 219 -21.95 -24.40 4.11
CA VAL A 219 -23.22 -23.90 4.65
C VAL A 219 -24.36 -23.99 3.61
N ASN A 220 -24.07 -23.83 2.32
CA ASN A 220 -25.08 -23.84 1.26
C ASN A 220 -25.21 -25.22 0.57
N SER A 221 -24.53 -26.25 1.07
CA SER A 221 -24.50 -27.59 0.46
C SER A 221 -24.12 -27.57 -1.04
N VAL A 222 -23.18 -26.70 -1.40
CA VAL A 222 -22.61 -26.63 -2.75
C VAL A 222 -21.34 -27.47 -2.77
N ASN A 223 -21.30 -28.47 -3.65
CA ASN A 223 -20.10 -29.23 -3.93
C ASN A 223 -19.13 -28.38 -4.76
N SER A 224 -17.92 -28.16 -4.27
CA SER A 224 -16.91 -27.36 -4.95
C SER A 224 -15.65 -28.16 -5.21
N VAL A 225 -15.16 -28.12 -6.45
CA VAL A 225 -13.83 -28.57 -6.82
C VAL A 225 -12.93 -27.34 -6.93
N THR A 226 -11.97 -27.24 -6.02
CA THR A 226 -11.00 -26.14 -6.02
C THR A 226 -9.82 -26.46 -6.93
N VAL A 227 -9.58 -25.58 -7.89
CA VAL A 227 -8.43 -25.60 -8.78
C VAL A 227 -7.47 -24.54 -8.27
N GLN A 228 -6.33 -24.98 -7.74
CA GLN A 228 -5.31 -24.09 -7.23
C GLN A 228 -4.39 -23.63 -8.37
N CYS A 229 -4.36 -22.33 -8.65
CA CYS A 229 -3.39 -21.71 -9.54
C CYS A 229 -2.12 -21.31 -8.77
N GLU A 230 -1.00 -21.22 -9.49
CA GLU A 230 0.32 -20.82 -8.97
C GLU A 230 0.64 -19.37 -9.31
N THR A 231 0.01 -18.81 -10.35
CA THR A 231 0.11 -17.40 -10.72
C THR A 231 -1.27 -16.77 -10.88
N TRP A 232 -1.29 -15.45 -11.10
CA TRP A 232 -2.51 -14.72 -11.47
C TRP A 232 -2.71 -14.64 -12.99
N ASP A 233 -1.91 -15.36 -13.78
CA ASP A 233 -1.97 -15.28 -15.23
C ASP A 233 -3.21 -16.02 -15.75
N SER A 234 -4.00 -15.33 -16.56
CA SER A 234 -5.20 -15.91 -17.19
C SER A 234 -4.89 -17.16 -18.02
N SER A 235 -3.69 -17.24 -18.61
CA SER A 235 -3.26 -18.41 -19.40
C SER A 235 -3.16 -19.69 -18.58
N GLU A 236 -2.82 -19.59 -17.29
CA GLU A 236 -2.77 -20.74 -16.39
C GLU A 236 -4.18 -21.26 -16.09
N ALA A 237 -5.07 -20.36 -15.66
CA ALA A 237 -6.46 -20.70 -15.36
C ALA A 237 -7.16 -21.31 -16.58
N TYR A 238 -6.97 -20.72 -17.77
CA TYR A 238 -7.52 -21.24 -19.02
C TYR A 238 -7.05 -22.67 -19.31
N ARG A 239 -5.75 -22.95 -19.19
CA ARG A 239 -5.17 -24.27 -19.42
C ARG A 239 -5.71 -25.30 -18.42
N ARG A 240 -5.77 -24.95 -17.13
CA ARG A 240 -6.30 -25.83 -16.07
C ARG A 240 -7.80 -26.11 -16.27
N MET A 241 -8.57 -25.10 -16.68
CA MET A 241 -9.99 -25.25 -16.98
C MET A 241 -10.21 -26.23 -18.13
N ASN A 242 -9.51 -26.07 -19.26
CA ASN A 242 -9.66 -26.98 -20.40
C ASN A 242 -9.32 -28.42 -20.01
N HIS A 243 -8.24 -28.64 -19.25
CA HIS A 243 -7.89 -29.97 -18.78
C HIS A 243 -8.99 -30.61 -17.91
N ILE A 244 -9.67 -29.82 -17.07
CA ILE A 244 -10.77 -30.31 -16.24
C ILE A 244 -12.02 -30.59 -17.06
N LEU A 245 -12.37 -29.70 -17.99
CA LEU A 245 -13.53 -29.90 -18.87
C LEU A 245 -13.36 -31.14 -19.74
N ASP A 246 -12.15 -31.39 -20.27
CA ASP A 246 -11.84 -32.62 -21.00
C ASP A 246 -12.03 -33.87 -20.13
N ASN A 247 -11.65 -33.80 -18.85
CA ASN A 247 -11.81 -34.92 -17.92
C ASN A 247 -13.27 -35.15 -17.52
N ILE A 248 -14.06 -34.08 -17.35
CA ILE A 248 -15.50 -34.16 -17.06
C ILE A 248 -16.24 -34.72 -18.28
N GLY A 249 -15.99 -34.17 -19.47
CA GLY A 249 -16.64 -34.61 -20.71
C GLY A 249 -16.35 -36.06 -21.08
N ARG A 250 -15.23 -36.63 -20.60
CA ARG A 250 -14.91 -38.07 -20.76
C ARG A 250 -15.57 -38.98 -19.73
N ARG A 251 -16.02 -38.45 -18.58
CA ARG A 251 -16.55 -39.24 -17.46
C ARG A 251 -18.08 -39.29 -17.39
N GLY A 252 -18.78 -38.47 -18.19
CA GLY A 252 -20.25 -38.40 -18.21
C GLY A 252 -20.77 -37.50 -17.10
#